data_AF-A0A7S2H4R2-F1
#
_entry.id   AF-A0A7S2H4R2-F1
#
_cell.length_a   1.000
_cell.length_b   1.000
_cell.length_c   1.000
_cell.angle_alpha   90.00
_cell.angle_beta   90.00
_cell.angle_gamma   90.00
#
_symmetry.space_group_name_H-M   'P 1'
#
loop_
_entity.id
_entity.type
_entity.pdbx_description
1 polymer ?
#
loop_
_entity_poly.entity_id
_entity_poly.type
_entity_poly.pdbx_seq_one_letter_code
_entity_poly.pdbx_strand_id
1 'polypeptide(L)'
;GMQCYEQVPMVYSQCRRACVPGPDPTHWDGRPWTCKELGPRAPGVHACGGGGDSCLQSKCCRDPGHTCFEKNAKWATCKASCQPGPDFSDVNGDPWSCKRLGPRGSSAAAWVAGQCVAGPGTDCLKVGCCKNAGEQCYKKTNNYGACHATCPAGWSCGTVGSRTPSLVPKEEIKPLPEWAWSQCSGVEKGCLASRCCIGMDVQCYEKDLGWAQCKHTCAPGPHADDKNATWTCKTLGPRSYGVSRKGFPSLYCYSVMRTTGYEVGLMRAQFDRRVGIFGCDDYSLLTADGTVTIGTARSIQFPGAPVTKSVDNTAGNTELFVHAWDALIAAGVWRDHTFTLKVDPDAVLLPDRVRTH
;
A
#
# COMPACT_ATOMS: atom_id res chain seq x y z
N GLY A 1 31.69 4.92 10.90
CA GLY A 1 32.68 4.21 11.73
C GLY A 1 32.02 3.16 12.61
N MET A 2 32.78 2.21 13.14
CA MET A 2 32.32 1.28 14.17
C MET A 2 32.67 1.84 15.56
N GLN A 3 31.78 1.68 16.52
CA GLN A 3 32.02 1.96 17.93
C GLN A 3 31.79 0.68 18.72
N CYS A 4 32.68 0.35 19.64
CA CYS A 4 32.48 -0.78 20.53
C CYS A 4 31.58 -0.32 21.68
N TYR A 5 30.47 -1.02 21.83
CA TYR A 5 29.47 -0.75 22.86
C TYR A 5 29.44 -1.92 23.83
N GLU A 6 29.31 -1.60 25.11
CA GLU A 6 29.07 -2.58 26.16
C GLU A 6 27.60 -3.05 26.12
N GLN A 7 27.40 -4.38 26.17
CA GLN A 7 26.08 -4.95 26.39
C GLN A 7 25.86 -5.14 27.89
N VAL A 8 26.68 -6.00 28.50
CA VAL A 8 26.65 -6.29 29.93
C VAL A 8 27.98 -5.85 30.54
N PRO A 9 27.97 -5.08 31.65
CA PRO A 9 29.18 -4.60 32.30
C PRO A 9 30.23 -5.68 32.49
N MET A 10 31.42 -5.47 31.92
CA MET A 10 32.58 -6.37 32.02
C MET A 10 32.38 -7.82 31.52
N VAL A 11 31.29 -8.12 30.81
CA VAL A 11 30.98 -9.49 30.34
C VAL A 11 31.00 -9.59 28.82
N TYR A 12 30.35 -8.66 28.13
CA TYR A 12 30.28 -8.69 26.67
C TYR A 12 30.23 -7.29 26.07
N SER A 13 30.97 -7.10 24.99
CA SER A 13 30.93 -5.91 24.16
C SER A 13 31.06 -6.29 22.71
N GLN A 14 30.50 -5.46 21.83
CA GLN A 14 30.60 -5.66 20.39
C GLN A 14 30.76 -4.33 19.69
N CYS A 15 31.57 -4.33 18.64
CA CYS A 15 31.68 -3.18 17.76
C CYS A 15 30.50 -3.14 16.79
N ARG A 16 29.72 -2.07 16.91
CA ARG A 16 28.47 -1.86 16.19
C ARG A 16 28.45 -0.44 15.62
N ARG A 17 27.57 -0.22 14.64
CA ARG A 17 27.43 1.09 14.00
C ARG A 17 26.55 2.05 14.81
N ALA A 18 25.62 1.51 15.58
CA ALA A 18 24.75 2.22 16.50
C ALA A 18 24.36 1.28 17.65
N CYS A 19 23.99 1.87 18.78
CA CYS A 19 23.49 1.16 19.94
C CYS A 19 22.29 1.92 20.51
N VAL A 20 21.23 1.20 20.86
CA VAL A 20 20.06 1.75 21.56
C VAL A 20 19.98 1.06 22.92
N PRO A 21 19.93 1.80 24.04
CA PRO A 21 19.88 1.19 25.37
C PRO A 21 18.68 0.26 25.54
N GLY A 22 18.90 -0.92 26.10
CA GLY A 22 17.90 -1.98 26.25
C GLY A 22 18.16 -3.19 25.33
N PRO A 23 17.26 -4.18 25.32
CA PRO A 23 17.45 -5.39 24.50
C PRO A 23 17.49 -5.08 23.01
N ASP A 24 18.27 -5.87 22.28
CA ASP A 24 18.35 -5.80 20.82
C ASP A 24 17.77 -7.07 20.19
N PRO A 25 16.59 -7.00 19.57
CA PRO A 25 15.93 -8.13 18.94
C PRO A 25 16.75 -8.86 17.86
N THR A 26 17.84 -8.27 17.35
CA THR A 26 18.74 -8.94 16.37
C THR A 26 19.87 -9.73 17.02
N HIS A 27 20.10 -9.55 18.33
CA HIS A 27 21.17 -10.23 19.06
C HIS A 27 20.72 -11.65 19.43
N TRP A 28 21.68 -12.56 19.59
CA TRP A 28 21.40 -13.98 19.89
C TRP A 28 20.76 -14.18 21.28
N ASP A 29 20.86 -13.20 22.19
CA ASP A 29 20.16 -13.15 23.48
C ASP A 29 19.39 -11.83 23.72
N GLY A 30 18.51 -11.86 24.72
CA GLY A 30 17.68 -10.71 25.13
C GLY A 30 18.31 -9.83 26.21
N ARG A 31 19.63 -9.91 26.42
CA ARG A 31 20.28 -9.10 27.47
C ARG A 31 20.31 -7.62 27.04
N PRO A 32 20.01 -6.69 27.95
CA PRO A 32 19.96 -5.28 27.61
C PRO A 32 21.35 -4.74 27.31
N TRP A 33 21.44 -3.80 26.37
CA TRP A 33 22.65 -3.04 26.09
C TRP A 33 22.72 -1.79 26.97
N THR A 34 23.85 -1.55 27.63
CA THR A 34 24.11 -0.27 28.31
C THR A 34 24.47 0.83 27.30
N CYS A 35 24.99 0.44 26.14
CA CYS A 35 25.51 1.34 25.11
C CYS A 35 26.64 2.26 25.61
N LYS A 36 27.34 1.86 26.66
CA LYS A 36 28.57 2.53 27.07
C LYS A 36 29.62 2.39 25.97
N GLU A 37 30.13 3.52 25.48
CA GLU A 37 31.18 3.54 24.46
C GLU A 37 32.51 3.08 25.06
N LEU A 38 33.08 2.03 24.48
CA LEU A 38 34.37 1.47 24.85
C LEU A 38 35.41 1.85 23.80
N GLY A 39 36.28 2.80 24.15
CA GLY A 39 37.36 3.27 23.30
C GLY A 39 36.91 4.21 22.18
N PRO A 40 37.87 4.71 21.38
CA PRO A 40 37.59 5.68 20.32
C PRO A 40 36.84 5.02 19.16
N ARG A 41 35.92 5.80 18.56
CA ARG A 41 35.19 5.36 17.38
C ARG A 41 36.14 5.23 16.21
N ALA A 42 36.19 4.03 15.61
CA ALA A 42 36.94 3.85 14.37
C ALA A 42 36.36 4.79 13.31
N PRO A 43 37.18 5.63 12.65
CA PRO A 43 36.68 6.49 11.58
C PRO A 43 36.05 5.60 10.52
N GLY A 44 34.85 5.95 10.10
CA GLY A 44 34.27 5.33 8.92
C GLY A 44 33.78 6.43 8.01
N VAL A 45 34.02 6.22 6.73
CA VAL A 45 33.96 7.27 5.72
C VAL A 45 32.56 7.88 5.60
N HIS A 46 31.51 7.09 5.83
CA HIS A 46 30.11 7.55 5.77
C HIS A 46 29.23 6.89 6.84
N ALA A 47 28.25 7.65 7.37
CA ALA A 47 27.22 7.12 8.26
C ALA A 47 26.19 6.26 7.50
N CYS A 48 25.55 5.30 8.17
CA CYS A 48 24.49 4.52 7.54
C CYS A 48 23.26 5.37 7.26
N GLY A 49 22.64 5.12 6.10
CA GLY A 49 21.40 5.79 5.73
C GLY A 49 20.29 5.41 6.71
N GLY A 50 19.56 6.42 7.20
CA GLY A 50 18.25 6.24 7.83
C GLY A 50 17.13 6.29 6.80
N GLY A 51 15.88 6.30 7.27
CA GLY A 51 14.71 6.52 6.42
C GLY A 51 14.82 7.85 5.66
N GLY A 52 14.80 7.79 4.32
CA GLY A 52 14.90 8.96 3.43
C GLY A 52 16.31 9.35 3.00
N ASP A 53 17.36 8.88 3.69
CA ASP A 53 18.75 9.15 3.32
C ASP A 53 19.21 8.23 2.18
N SER A 54 20.22 8.68 1.42
CA SER A 54 20.92 7.78 0.53
C SER A 54 21.91 6.89 1.27
N CYS A 55 21.83 5.58 1.02
CA CYS A 55 22.80 4.60 1.51
C CYS A 55 23.86 4.23 0.45
N LEU A 56 23.92 4.94 -0.70
CA LEU A 56 24.79 4.55 -1.83
C LEU A 56 26.28 4.51 -1.46
N GLN A 57 26.75 5.50 -0.69
CA GLN A 57 28.13 5.57 -0.24
C GLN A 57 28.41 4.64 0.94
N SER A 58 27.49 4.58 1.90
CA SER A 58 27.68 3.83 3.16
C SER A 58 27.38 2.34 3.03
N LYS A 59 26.59 1.95 2.02
CA LYS A 59 26.13 0.59 1.71
C LYS A 59 25.55 -0.13 2.93
N CYS A 60 24.91 0.62 3.82
CA CYS A 60 24.37 0.11 5.06
C CYS A 60 23.15 0.91 5.51
N CYS A 61 22.32 0.25 6.31
CA CYS A 61 21.09 0.79 6.84
C CYS A 61 21.13 0.82 8.35
N ARG A 62 20.54 1.88 8.92
CA ARG A 62 20.39 2.02 10.37
C ARG A 62 19.23 1.17 10.88
N ASP A 63 18.15 1.08 10.11
CA ASP A 63 16.94 0.38 10.50
C ASP A 63 17.11 -1.15 10.39
N PRO A 64 16.82 -1.90 11.46
CA PRO A 64 16.87 -3.36 11.41
C PRO A 64 15.93 -3.94 10.34
N GLY A 65 16.33 -5.05 9.73
CA GLY A 65 15.60 -5.69 8.62
C GLY A 65 15.73 -4.98 7.26
N HIS A 66 16.28 -3.76 7.19
CA HIS A 66 16.47 -3.04 5.93
C HIS A 66 17.75 -3.47 5.23
N THR A 67 17.71 -3.42 3.90
CA THR A 67 18.87 -3.62 3.02
C THR A 67 19.03 -2.37 2.16
N CYS A 68 20.27 -1.97 1.89
CA CYS A 68 20.54 -0.89 0.96
C CYS A 68 20.31 -1.39 -0.47
N PHE A 69 19.29 -0.86 -1.13
CA PHE A 69 18.94 -1.19 -2.51
C PHE A 69 19.20 0.02 -3.41
N GLU A 70 19.80 -0.26 -4.57
CA GLU A 70 20.06 0.73 -5.60
C GLU A 70 18.79 1.06 -6.40
N LYS A 71 18.51 2.34 -6.58
CA LYS A 71 17.57 2.84 -7.59
C LYS A 71 18.32 2.91 -8.92
N ASN A 72 19.40 3.68 -8.92
CA ASN A 72 20.28 3.92 -10.06
C ASN A 72 21.71 4.26 -9.57
N ALA A 73 22.62 4.55 -10.50
CA ALA A 73 24.02 4.84 -10.20
C ALA A 73 24.26 6.05 -9.27
N LYS A 74 23.26 6.92 -9.08
CA LYS A 74 23.34 8.13 -8.24
C LYS A 74 22.54 8.03 -6.94
N TRP A 75 21.68 7.03 -6.80
CA TRP A 75 20.81 6.90 -5.63
C TRP A 75 20.57 5.46 -5.21
N ALA A 76 20.70 5.22 -3.91
CA ALA A 76 20.28 4.00 -3.24
C ALA A 76 19.66 4.37 -1.90
N THR A 77 18.66 3.61 -1.44
CA THR A 77 18.04 3.84 -0.13
C THR A 77 17.78 2.54 0.61
N CYS A 78 17.52 2.66 1.90
CA CYS A 78 17.23 1.54 2.78
C CYS A 78 15.77 1.12 2.63
N LYS A 79 15.55 -0.12 2.17
CA LYS A 79 14.20 -0.72 2.08
C LYS A 79 14.20 -2.13 2.68
N ALA A 80 13.05 -2.56 3.19
CA ALA A 80 12.86 -3.93 3.65
C ALA A 80 12.82 -4.94 2.48
N SER A 81 12.24 -4.51 1.35
CA SER A 81 12.15 -5.26 0.09
C SER A 81 12.32 -4.30 -1.11
N CYS A 82 12.67 -4.84 -2.27
CA CYS A 82 12.78 -4.07 -3.51
C CYS A 82 12.50 -5.02 -4.68
N GLN A 83 11.63 -4.60 -5.59
CA GLN A 83 11.37 -5.30 -6.86
C GLN A 83 11.83 -4.43 -8.03
N PRO A 84 12.58 -4.97 -9.01
CA PRO A 84 13.01 -4.20 -10.17
C PRO A 84 11.82 -3.58 -10.93
N GLY A 85 11.98 -2.33 -11.35
CA GLY A 85 10.92 -1.54 -11.98
C GLY A 85 10.52 -0.31 -11.16
N PRO A 86 9.45 0.40 -11.55
CA PRO A 86 8.94 1.54 -10.79
C PRO A 86 8.49 1.16 -9.38
N ASP A 87 8.52 2.11 -8.46
CA ASP A 87 8.05 1.92 -7.08
C ASP A 87 7.04 3.02 -6.74
N PHE A 88 5.81 2.64 -6.36
CA PHE A 88 4.72 3.60 -6.09
C PHE A 88 4.97 4.51 -4.88
N SER A 89 5.95 4.19 -4.03
CA SER A 89 6.37 5.08 -2.93
C SER A 89 7.38 6.15 -3.37
N ASP A 90 7.85 6.10 -4.62
CA ASP A 90 8.82 7.03 -5.17
C ASP A 90 8.14 8.27 -5.80
N VAL A 91 8.87 9.37 -5.82
CA VAL A 91 8.41 10.65 -6.36
C VAL A 91 8.20 10.61 -7.87
N ASN A 92 8.82 9.63 -8.55
CA ASN A 92 8.72 9.44 -9.99
C ASN A 92 8.74 7.95 -10.37
N GLY A 93 8.37 7.66 -11.61
CA GLY A 93 8.32 6.30 -12.17
C GLY A 93 9.66 5.76 -12.65
N ASP A 94 10.78 6.39 -12.30
CA ASP A 94 12.10 5.92 -12.74
C ASP A 94 12.35 4.51 -12.18
N PRO A 95 12.78 3.55 -13.01
CA PRO A 95 12.90 2.16 -12.60
C PRO A 95 14.03 1.98 -11.58
N TRP A 96 13.75 1.20 -10.55
CA TRP A 96 14.74 0.70 -9.61
C TRP A 96 15.46 -0.51 -10.18
N SER A 97 16.79 -0.51 -10.10
CA SER A 97 17.59 -1.72 -10.38
C SER A 97 17.40 -2.79 -9.29
N CYS A 98 17.12 -2.34 -8.05
CA CYS A 98 17.03 -3.18 -6.86
C CYS A 98 18.28 -4.03 -6.60
N LYS A 99 19.43 -3.60 -7.09
CA LYS A 99 20.71 -4.23 -6.76
C LYS A 99 20.98 -4.07 -5.26
N ARG A 100 21.24 -5.20 -4.57
CA ARG A 100 21.63 -5.18 -3.15
C ARG A 100 23.05 -4.67 -3.02
N LEU A 101 23.22 -3.59 -2.26
CA LEU A 101 24.53 -2.97 -2.02
C LEU A 101 25.12 -3.30 -0.65
N GLY A 102 24.26 -3.64 0.32
CA GLY A 102 24.65 -3.87 1.72
C GLY A 102 24.15 -5.20 2.28
N PRO A 103 24.64 -5.59 3.47
CA PRO A 103 24.14 -6.76 4.18
C PRO A 103 22.67 -6.57 4.55
N ARG A 104 21.91 -7.67 4.60
CA ARG A 104 20.54 -7.66 5.08
C ARG A 104 20.55 -7.46 6.60
N GLY A 105 19.77 -6.51 7.12
CA GLY A 105 19.55 -6.42 8.56
C GLY A 105 18.99 -7.75 9.09
N SER A 106 19.56 -8.25 10.19
CA SER A 106 19.18 -9.53 10.77
C SER A 106 17.69 -9.58 11.11
N SER A 107 17.07 -10.76 10.99
CA SER A 107 15.72 -11.01 11.50
C SER A 107 15.70 -10.93 13.03
N ALA A 108 14.49 -10.82 13.59
CA ALA A 108 14.33 -10.98 15.04
C ALA A 108 14.82 -12.38 15.48
N ALA A 109 15.57 -12.43 16.57
CA ALA A 109 16.06 -13.66 17.18
C ALA A 109 14.92 -14.41 17.88
N ALA A 110 15.07 -15.73 18.03
CA ALA A 110 14.00 -16.61 18.53
C ALA A 110 13.48 -16.22 19.93
N TRP A 111 14.35 -15.66 20.79
CA TRP A 111 13.99 -15.26 22.15
C TRP A 111 12.94 -14.13 22.19
N VAL A 112 12.86 -13.30 21.14
CA VAL A 112 11.94 -12.15 21.03
C VAL A 112 10.49 -12.59 21.20
N ALA A 113 10.12 -13.76 20.66
CA ALA A 113 8.76 -14.27 20.73
C ALA A 113 8.30 -14.60 22.16
N GLY A 114 9.25 -14.96 23.05
CA GLY A 114 8.98 -15.36 24.43
C GLY A 114 9.25 -14.28 25.48
N GLN A 115 10.07 -13.26 25.17
CA GLN A 115 10.51 -12.29 26.18
C GLN A 115 10.11 -10.84 25.89
N CYS A 116 9.67 -10.50 24.67
CA CYS A 116 9.20 -9.14 24.34
C CYS A 116 7.68 -9.00 24.46
N VAL A 117 7.20 -7.77 24.70
CA VAL A 117 5.76 -7.48 24.89
C VAL A 117 5.02 -7.38 23.56
N ALA A 118 3.75 -7.79 23.53
CA ALA A 118 2.93 -7.79 22.32
C ALA A 118 2.02 -6.57 22.24
N GLY A 119 2.09 -5.83 21.12
CA GLY A 119 1.03 -4.95 20.62
C GLY A 119 0.71 -3.69 21.44
N PRO A 120 -0.20 -2.84 20.92
CA PRO A 120 -0.58 -1.59 21.55
C PRO A 120 -1.35 -1.83 22.86
N GLY A 121 -0.90 -1.20 23.96
CA GLY A 121 -1.56 -1.23 25.27
C GLY A 121 -0.76 -1.88 26.40
N THR A 122 0.25 -2.70 26.09
CA THR A 122 1.18 -3.24 27.10
C THR A 122 2.37 -2.30 27.29
N ASP A 123 2.74 -2.03 28.55
CA ASP A 123 3.86 -1.14 28.84
C ASP A 123 5.19 -1.79 28.44
N CYS A 124 5.84 -1.20 27.44
CA CYS A 124 7.10 -1.72 26.90
C CYS A 124 8.33 -1.16 27.62
N LEU A 125 8.21 -0.21 28.55
CA LEU A 125 9.39 0.43 29.18
C LEU A 125 10.18 -0.51 30.08
N LYS A 126 9.51 -1.44 30.77
CA LYS A 126 10.17 -2.40 31.66
C LYS A 126 10.95 -3.47 30.90
N VAL A 127 10.35 -3.99 29.84
CA VAL A 127 10.93 -5.06 29.01
C VAL A 127 11.90 -4.50 27.98
N GLY A 128 11.60 -3.31 27.45
CA GLY A 128 12.44 -2.60 26.49
C GLY A 128 12.46 -3.19 25.09
N CYS A 129 11.56 -4.12 24.74
CA CYS A 129 11.47 -4.65 23.38
C CYS A 129 10.05 -5.06 23.01
N CYS A 130 9.77 -5.04 21.70
CA CYS A 130 8.46 -5.34 21.12
C CYS A 130 8.47 -6.70 20.42
N LYS A 131 7.37 -7.44 20.50
CA LYS A 131 7.25 -8.77 19.91
C LYS A 131 6.99 -8.71 18.41
N ASN A 132 6.21 -7.73 17.94
CA ASN A 132 5.80 -7.71 16.55
C ASN A 132 6.86 -7.06 15.66
N ALA A 133 6.97 -7.60 14.44
CA ALA A 133 7.83 -7.10 13.39
C ALA A 133 7.56 -5.61 13.09
N GLY A 134 8.63 -4.81 13.04
CA GLY A 134 8.56 -3.39 12.72
C GLY A 134 8.14 -2.49 13.87
N GLU A 135 7.81 -3.00 15.06
CA GLU A 135 7.46 -2.17 16.22
C GLU A 135 8.69 -1.67 16.98
N GLN A 136 8.59 -0.45 17.50
CA GLN A 136 9.52 0.17 18.42
C GLN A 136 8.76 0.56 19.70
N CYS A 137 9.38 0.36 20.85
CA CYS A 137 8.87 0.90 22.10
C CYS A 137 9.07 2.42 22.14
N TYR A 138 7.97 3.18 22.10
CA TYR A 138 7.96 4.65 22.20
C TYR A 138 7.43 5.08 23.56
N LYS A 139 8.09 6.07 24.18
CA LYS A 139 7.63 6.70 25.42
C LYS A 139 6.48 7.66 25.14
N LYS A 140 5.39 7.54 25.91
CA LYS A 140 4.34 8.57 26.02
C LYS A 140 4.69 9.52 27.14
N THR A 141 4.93 8.94 28.32
CA THR A 141 5.31 9.60 29.56
C THR A 141 6.54 8.90 30.15
N ASN A 142 7.04 9.36 31.29
CA ASN A 142 8.18 8.73 31.95
C ASN A 142 7.88 7.29 32.44
N ASN A 143 6.61 6.97 32.69
CA ASN A 143 6.18 5.70 33.30
C ASN A 143 5.31 4.85 32.37
N TYR A 144 5.13 5.25 31.12
CA TYR A 144 4.36 4.49 30.16
C TYR A 144 4.92 4.66 28.75
N GLY A 145 5.17 3.52 28.10
CA GLY A 145 5.48 3.44 26.69
C GLY A 145 4.73 2.28 26.07
N ALA A 146 4.53 2.33 24.76
CA ALA A 146 3.88 1.24 24.05
C ALA A 146 4.61 0.92 22.75
N CYS A 147 4.40 -0.30 22.28
CA CYS A 147 4.92 -0.78 21.01
C CYS A 147 4.09 -0.23 19.85
N HIS A 148 4.72 0.59 19.01
CA HIS A 148 4.11 1.12 17.80
C HIS A 148 5.08 1.06 16.62
N ALA A 149 4.55 0.97 15.40
CA ALA A 149 5.36 1.09 14.19
C ALA A 149 5.90 2.52 14.01
N THR A 150 5.07 3.52 14.27
CA THR A 150 5.41 4.94 14.21
C THR A 150 5.09 5.61 15.53
N CYS A 151 5.84 6.66 15.90
CA CYS A 151 5.52 7.40 17.12
C CYS A 151 4.16 8.11 16.94
N PRO A 152 3.18 7.88 17.82
CA PRO A 152 1.91 8.58 17.72
C PRO A 152 2.06 10.09 18.00
N ALA A 153 1.21 10.90 17.36
CA ALA A 153 1.19 12.34 17.59
C ALA A 153 0.90 12.68 19.07
N GLY A 154 1.61 13.67 19.63
CA GLY A 154 1.45 14.10 21.03
C GLY A 154 2.23 13.27 22.06
N TRP A 155 3.15 12.40 21.64
CA TRP A 155 4.02 11.62 22.53
C TRP A 155 5.42 12.26 22.63
N SER A 156 6.16 11.94 23.70
CA SER A 156 7.56 12.39 23.84
C SER A 156 8.52 11.69 22.89
N CYS A 157 8.11 10.55 22.31
CA CYS A 157 8.82 9.80 21.27
C CYS A 157 10.23 9.30 21.63
N GLY A 158 10.63 9.32 22.91
CA GLY A 158 11.85 8.66 23.35
C GLY A 158 11.77 7.15 23.14
N THR A 159 12.79 6.53 22.56
CA THR A 159 12.80 5.09 22.26
C THR A 159 13.47 4.27 23.37
N VAL A 160 12.97 3.06 23.66
CA VAL A 160 13.61 2.08 24.55
C VAL A 160 13.87 0.78 23.80
N GLY A 161 15.11 0.29 23.86
CA GLY A 161 15.61 -0.87 23.10
C GLY A 161 15.52 -0.68 21.58
N SER A 162 15.97 -1.68 20.84
CA SER A 162 16.00 -1.60 19.38
C SER A 162 14.66 -2.01 18.76
N ARG A 163 14.33 -1.42 17.59
CA ARG A 163 13.16 -1.79 16.80
C ARG A 163 13.24 -3.26 16.42
N THR A 164 12.13 -3.97 16.57
CA THR A 164 12.03 -5.36 16.15
C THR A 164 12.12 -5.45 14.63
N PRO A 165 13.10 -6.17 14.05
CA PRO A 165 13.28 -6.24 12.61
C PRO A 165 12.00 -6.70 11.92
N SER A 166 11.58 -5.95 10.90
CA SER A 166 10.51 -6.40 10.00
C SER A 166 11.11 -7.06 8.78
N LEU A 167 10.85 -8.36 8.61
CA LEU A 167 11.20 -9.07 7.37
C LEU A 167 10.22 -8.78 6.23
N VAL A 168 9.03 -8.30 6.58
CA VAL A 168 7.95 -7.96 5.67
C VAL A 168 7.53 -6.54 6.05
N PRO A 169 7.65 -5.53 5.18
CA PRO A 169 6.96 -4.28 5.44
C PRO A 169 5.46 -4.61 5.58
N LYS A 170 4.78 -4.08 6.60
CA LYS A 170 3.34 -3.88 6.44
C LYS A 170 3.21 -3.02 5.18
N GLU A 171 2.71 -3.59 4.09
CA GLU A 171 2.37 -2.82 2.90
C GLU A 171 1.32 -1.81 3.34
N GLU A 172 1.80 -0.61 3.67
CA GLU A 172 0.93 0.53 3.82
C GLU A 172 0.41 0.79 2.42
N ILE A 173 -0.87 0.48 2.21
CA ILE A 173 -1.53 0.70 0.92
C ILE A 173 -1.52 2.21 0.71
N LYS A 174 -0.62 2.67 -0.15
CA LYS A 174 -0.52 4.08 -0.52
C LYS A 174 -1.31 4.31 -1.80
N PRO A 175 -1.97 5.48 -1.94
CA PRO A 175 -2.56 5.90 -3.19
C PRO A 175 -1.53 5.77 -4.33
N LEU A 176 -1.97 5.38 -5.52
CA LEU A 176 -1.12 5.44 -6.70
C LEU A 176 -0.62 6.89 -6.91
N PRO A 177 0.70 7.11 -7.09
CA PRO A 177 1.22 8.44 -7.38
C PRO A 177 0.76 8.92 -8.76
N GLU A 178 0.66 10.24 -8.95
CA GLU A 178 0.11 10.83 -10.19
C GLU A 178 0.87 10.38 -11.45
N TRP A 179 2.19 10.19 -11.36
CA TRP A 179 3.00 9.72 -12.49
C TRP A 179 2.55 8.33 -12.98
N ALA A 180 2.03 7.48 -12.09
CA ALA A 180 1.62 6.11 -12.45
C ALA A 180 0.44 6.11 -13.42
N TRP A 181 -0.39 7.16 -13.41
CA TRP A 181 -1.57 7.26 -14.28
C TRP A 181 -1.23 7.35 -15.77
N SER A 182 -0.04 7.83 -16.10
CA SER A 182 0.42 7.99 -17.50
C SER A 182 1.50 6.99 -17.91
N GLN A 183 2.19 6.39 -16.94
CA GLN A 183 3.35 5.52 -17.20
C GLN A 183 3.06 4.04 -17.01
N CYS A 184 2.00 3.68 -16.28
CA CYS A 184 1.63 2.29 -16.04
C CYS A 184 0.58 1.78 -17.02
N SER A 185 0.57 0.46 -17.20
CA SER A 185 -0.31 -0.20 -18.15
C SER A 185 -1.66 -0.53 -17.51
N GLY A 186 -2.76 -0.33 -18.24
CA GLY A 186 -4.09 -0.72 -17.77
C GLY A 186 -4.28 -2.24 -17.64
N VAL A 187 -5.36 -2.66 -16.99
CA VAL A 187 -5.77 -4.07 -16.87
C VAL A 187 -5.82 -4.74 -18.25
N GLU A 188 -5.32 -5.97 -18.34
CA GLU A 188 -5.18 -6.76 -19.58
C GLU A 188 -4.26 -6.14 -20.65
N LYS A 189 -3.56 -5.03 -20.37
CA LYS A 189 -2.57 -4.46 -21.30
C LYS A 189 -1.17 -4.98 -21.01
N GLY A 190 -0.32 -4.89 -22.03
CA GLY A 190 1.09 -5.28 -21.95
C GLY A 190 1.86 -4.38 -20.98
N CYS A 191 2.61 -4.97 -20.06
CA CYS A 191 3.31 -4.26 -18.98
C CYS A 191 4.81 -4.60 -18.87
N LEU A 192 5.37 -5.31 -19.85
CA LEU A 192 6.77 -5.74 -19.81
C LEU A 192 7.75 -4.56 -19.73
N ALA A 193 7.46 -3.48 -20.48
CA ALA A 193 8.28 -2.27 -20.51
C ALA A 193 8.08 -1.40 -19.27
N SER A 194 6.82 -1.11 -18.91
CA SER A 194 6.47 -0.27 -17.77
C SER A 194 6.76 -0.93 -16.43
N ARG A 195 6.65 -2.26 -16.35
CA ARG A 195 6.73 -3.06 -15.10
C ARG A 195 5.81 -2.53 -14.01
N CYS A 196 4.70 -1.91 -14.39
CA CYS A 196 3.70 -1.43 -13.45
C CYS A 196 2.32 -1.43 -14.11
N CYS A 197 1.30 -1.62 -13.28
CA CYS A 197 -0.10 -1.68 -13.70
C CYS A 197 -0.91 -0.59 -13.01
N ILE A 198 -1.96 -0.12 -13.67
CA ILE A 198 -3.02 0.69 -13.09
C ILE A 198 -4.29 -0.16 -13.05
N GLY A 199 -4.94 -0.18 -11.88
CA GLY A 199 -6.08 -1.04 -11.60
C GLY A 199 -6.14 -1.46 -10.13
N MET A 200 -7.32 -1.87 -9.65
CA MET A 200 -7.46 -2.41 -8.30
C MET A 200 -7.00 -3.86 -8.22
N ASP A 201 -6.07 -4.15 -7.32
CA ASP A 201 -5.46 -5.47 -7.12
C ASP A 201 -4.92 -6.07 -8.44
N VAL A 202 -4.14 -5.27 -9.16
CA VAL A 202 -3.57 -5.67 -10.45
C VAL A 202 -2.06 -5.75 -10.34
N GLN A 203 -1.50 -6.84 -10.86
CA GLN A 203 -0.08 -7.12 -10.89
C GLN A 203 0.37 -7.38 -12.32
N CYS A 204 1.54 -6.88 -12.67
CA CYS A 204 2.18 -7.23 -13.93
C CYS A 204 2.78 -8.64 -13.79
N TYR A 205 2.27 -9.58 -14.57
CA TYR A 205 2.75 -10.95 -14.61
C TYR A 205 3.46 -11.24 -15.92
N GLU A 206 4.67 -11.77 -15.81
CA GLU A 206 5.44 -12.25 -16.94
C GLU A 206 4.79 -13.52 -17.52
N LYS A 207 4.56 -13.51 -18.83
CA LYS A 207 4.21 -14.70 -19.59
C LYS A 207 5.49 -15.42 -19.97
N ASP A 208 6.34 -14.70 -20.70
CA ASP A 208 7.65 -15.12 -21.20
C ASP A 208 8.59 -13.90 -21.28
N LEU A 209 9.79 -14.06 -21.87
CA LEU A 209 10.77 -12.98 -22.00
C LEU A 209 10.31 -11.81 -22.90
N GLY A 210 9.32 -12.03 -23.76
CA GLY A 210 8.82 -11.05 -24.73
C GLY A 210 7.47 -10.42 -24.35
N TRP A 211 6.75 -10.98 -23.38
CA TRP A 211 5.45 -10.47 -22.97
C TRP A 211 5.19 -10.57 -21.45
N ALA A 212 4.58 -9.52 -20.92
CA ALA A 212 3.99 -9.50 -19.60
C ALA A 212 2.67 -8.72 -19.68
N GLN A 213 1.70 -9.09 -18.83
CA GLN A 213 0.37 -8.49 -18.86
C GLN A 213 -0.12 -8.16 -17.45
N CYS A 214 -0.86 -7.07 -17.34
CA CYS A 214 -1.56 -6.69 -16.12
C CYS A 214 -2.77 -7.62 -15.90
N LYS A 215 -2.72 -8.44 -14.84
CA LYS A 215 -3.81 -9.34 -14.46
C LYS A 215 -4.02 -9.28 -12.94
N HIS A 216 -5.21 -9.65 -12.49
CA HIS A 216 -5.50 -9.80 -11.06
C HIS A 216 -4.81 -11.05 -10.49
N THR A 217 -4.83 -12.14 -11.24
CA THR A 217 -4.24 -13.42 -10.87
C THR A 217 -3.48 -14.05 -12.04
N CYS A 218 -2.54 -14.94 -11.72
CA CYS A 218 -1.77 -15.70 -12.70
C CYS A 218 -1.39 -17.06 -12.09
N ALA A 219 -1.62 -18.14 -12.84
CA ALA A 219 -1.22 -19.50 -12.48
C ALA A 219 -0.04 -19.94 -13.35
N PRO A 220 1.11 -20.37 -12.82
CA PRO A 220 2.21 -20.85 -13.66
C PRO A 220 1.82 -22.07 -14.51
N GLY A 221 2.35 -22.17 -15.73
CA GLY A 221 2.07 -23.28 -16.64
C GLY A 221 1.23 -22.90 -17.85
N PRO A 222 0.70 -23.88 -18.61
CA PRO A 222 -0.05 -23.65 -19.84
C PRO A 222 -1.46 -23.12 -19.58
N HIS A 223 -1.89 -22.14 -20.37
CA HIS A 223 -3.20 -21.48 -20.26
C HIS A 223 -4.08 -21.77 -21.48
N ALA A 224 -5.21 -22.44 -21.27
CA ALA A 224 -6.12 -22.82 -22.35
C ALA A 224 -6.76 -21.61 -23.05
N ASP A 225 -7.04 -20.55 -22.29
CA ASP A 225 -7.55 -19.25 -22.76
C ASP A 225 -6.55 -18.45 -23.60
N ASP A 226 -5.27 -18.85 -23.58
CA ASP A 226 -4.18 -18.21 -24.32
C ASP A 226 -3.45 -19.22 -25.22
N LYS A 227 -4.23 -20.01 -25.98
CA LYS A 227 -3.71 -20.98 -26.96
C LYS A 227 -2.67 -21.94 -26.37
N ASN A 228 -2.87 -22.35 -25.12
CA ASN A 228 -1.99 -23.22 -24.36
C ASN A 228 -0.57 -22.67 -24.16
N ALA A 229 -0.39 -21.34 -24.21
CA ALA A 229 0.89 -20.72 -23.95
C ALA A 229 1.28 -20.87 -22.48
N THR A 230 2.56 -21.12 -22.24
CA THR A 230 3.11 -21.29 -20.89
C THR A 230 3.45 -19.94 -20.27
N TRP A 231 2.90 -19.68 -19.09
CA TRP A 231 3.18 -18.48 -18.31
C TRP A 231 4.14 -18.79 -17.17
N THR A 232 5.15 -17.94 -16.97
CA THR A 232 6.01 -18.01 -15.77
C THR A 232 5.29 -17.45 -14.54
N CYS A 233 4.38 -16.48 -14.73
CA CYS A 233 3.69 -15.74 -13.69
C CYS A 233 4.64 -15.06 -12.69
N LYS A 234 5.86 -14.77 -13.11
CA LYS A 234 6.78 -13.96 -12.32
C LYS A 234 6.23 -12.55 -12.20
N THR A 235 6.18 -12.03 -10.98
CA THR A 235 5.72 -10.66 -10.72
C THR A 235 6.78 -9.66 -11.16
N LEU A 236 6.36 -8.66 -11.94
CA LEU A 236 7.20 -7.55 -12.36
C LEU A 236 6.69 -6.25 -11.71
N GLY A 237 7.51 -5.63 -10.86
CA GLY A 237 7.15 -4.41 -10.14
C GLY A 237 5.99 -4.57 -9.16
N PRO A 238 5.49 -3.45 -8.60
CA PRO A 238 4.53 -3.45 -7.51
C PRO A 238 3.11 -3.81 -7.96
N ARG A 239 2.34 -4.37 -7.02
CA ARG A 239 0.89 -4.53 -7.14
C ARG A 239 0.21 -3.18 -6.92
N SER A 240 -0.79 -2.90 -7.75
CA SER A 240 -1.58 -1.66 -7.71
C SER A 240 -2.86 -1.84 -6.89
N TYR A 241 -3.33 -0.76 -6.25
CA TYR A 241 -4.50 -0.74 -5.36
C TYR A 241 -5.57 0.28 -5.78
N GLY A 242 -5.63 0.59 -7.07
CA GLY A 242 -6.63 1.48 -7.66
C GLY A 242 -6.28 2.96 -7.65
N VAL A 243 -7.13 3.75 -8.31
CA VAL A 243 -6.86 5.15 -8.67
C VAL A 243 -7.54 6.11 -7.70
N SER A 244 -6.87 6.40 -6.59
CA SER A 244 -7.33 7.34 -5.56
C SER A 244 -6.96 8.79 -5.89
N ARG A 245 -7.80 9.48 -6.68
CA ARG A 245 -7.61 10.90 -7.05
C ARG A 245 -8.16 11.88 -6.01
N LYS A 246 -9.28 11.53 -5.39
CA LYS A 246 -10.01 12.38 -4.43
C LYS A 246 -9.87 11.88 -3.00
N GLY A 247 -9.53 10.61 -2.80
CA GLY A 247 -9.24 10.05 -1.49
C GLY A 247 -8.96 8.55 -1.56
N PHE A 248 -8.49 8.00 -0.44
CA PHE A 248 -8.25 6.56 -0.29
C PHE A 248 -9.18 5.98 0.80
N PRO A 249 -9.80 4.81 0.57
CA PRO A 249 -9.81 4.02 -0.67
C PRO A 249 -10.50 4.74 -1.84
N SER A 250 -10.18 4.35 -3.07
CA SER A 250 -10.80 4.91 -4.29
C SER A 250 -12.23 4.43 -4.42
N LEU A 251 -13.14 5.35 -4.78
CA LEU A 251 -14.56 5.08 -4.90
C LEU A 251 -15.00 5.29 -6.35
N TYR A 252 -15.57 4.25 -6.95
CA TYR A 252 -16.34 4.35 -8.18
C TYR A 252 -17.83 4.38 -7.84
N CYS A 253 -18.55 5.40 -8.31
CA CYS A 253 -19.97 5.57 -7.97
C CYS A 253 -20.85 5.60 -9.21
N TYR A 254 -22.00 4.93 -9.17
CA TYR A 254 -22.94 4.98 -10.27
C TYR A 254 -24.37 5.18 -9.80
N SER A 255 -25.17 5.78 -10.67
CA SER A 255 -26.60 5.94 -10.48
C SER A 255 -27.35 5.45 -11.71
N VAL A 256 -28.41 4.67 -11.47
CA VAL A 256 -29.43 4.39 -12.46
C VAL A 256 -30.51 5.46 -12.31
N MET A 257 -30.81 6.16 -13.39
CA MET A 257 -31.82 7.22 -13.40
C MET A 257 -32.72 7.11 -14.64
N ARG A 258 -33.85 7.79 -14.59
CA ARG A 258 -34.76 8.01 -15.70
C ARG A 258 -34.42 9.32 -16.40
N THR A 259 -34.53 9.32 -17.72
CA THR A 259 -34.38 10.53 -18.54
C THR A 259 -35.57 11.48 -18.40
N THR A 260 -36.71 10.97 -17.91
CA THR A 260 -37.93 11.75 -17.66
C THR A 260 -38.15 11.97 -16.16
N GLY A 261 -38.80 13.09 -15.80
CA GLY A 261 -39.09 13.44 -14.40
C GLY A 261 -38.02 14.31 -13.73
N TYR A 262 -37.96 14.26 -12.39
CA TYR A 262 -37.13 15.17 -11.58
C TYR A 262 -35.66 14.75 -11.46
N GLU A 263 -35.35 13.47 -11.73
CA GLU A 263 -34.02 12.89 -11.47
C GLU A 263 -32.91 13.58 -12.27
N VAL A 264 -33.15 13.92 -13.54
CA VAL A 264 -32.17 14.66 -14.37
C VAL A 264 -31.84 16.02 -13.76
N GLY A 265 -32.83 16.75 -13.23
CA GLY A 265 -32.63 18.04 -12.57
C GLY A 265 -31.80 17.90 -11.30
N LEU A 266 -32.06 16.85 -10.52
CA LEU A 266 -31.33 16.55 -9.29
C LEU A 266 -29.87 16.16 -9.59
N MET A 267 -29.65 15.29 -10.58
CA MET A 267 -28.31 14.88 -10.99
C MET A 267 -27.50 16.04 -11.59
N ARG A 268 -28.13 16.97 -12.32
CA ARG A 268 -27.48 18.24 -12.73
C ARG A 268 -27.08 19.08 -11.53
N ALA A 269 -27.98 19.26 -10.57
CA ALA A 269 -27.69 20.02 -9.36
C ALA A 269 -26.55 19.42 -8.52
N GLN A 270 -26.45 18.09 -8.47
CA GLN A 270 -25.34 17.38 -7.83
C GLN A 270 -24.03 17.55 -8.61
N PHE A 271 -24.06 17.45 -9.93
CA PHE A 271 -22.90 17.63 -10.80
C PHE A 271 -22.29 19.03 -10.64
N ASP A 272 -23.12 20.07 -10.71
CA ASP A 272 -22.69 21.47 -10.61
C ASP A 272 -22.01 21.77 -9.26
N ARG A 273 -22.44 21.07 -8.21
CA ARG A 273 -21.91 21.20 -6.85
C ARG A 273 -20.78 20.21 -6.54
N ARG A 274 -20.47 19.27 -7.46
CA ARG A 274 -19.51 18.17 -7.27
C ARG A 274 -19.80 17.32 -6.02
N VAL A 275 -21.09 17.09 -5.73
CA VAL A 275 -21.57 16.28 -4.59
C VAL A 275 -22.22 14.97 -5.05
N GLY A 276 -22.61 14.11 -4.11
CA GLY A 276 -23.19 12.81 -4.42
C GLY A 276 -22.18 11.90 -5.13
N ILE A 277 -22.59 11.23 -6.20
CA ILE A 277 -21.69 10.37 -6.98
C ILE A 277 -20.54 11.16 -7.64
N PHE A 278 -20.74 12.46 -7.90
CA PHE A 278 -19.72 13.30 -8.54
C PHE A 278 -18.58 13.69 -7.59
N GLY A 279 -18.71 13.39 -6.29
CA GLY A 279 -17.63 13.45 -5.31
C GLY A 279 -16.72 12.21 -5.30
N CYS A 280 -17.12 11.12 -5.97
CA CYS A 280 -16.31 9.90 -6.08
C CYS A 280 -15.17 10.05 -7.10
N ASP A 281 -14.18 9.15 -7.06
CA ASP A 281 -12.97 9.21 -7.88
C ASP A 281 -13.29 9.10 -9.38
N ASP A 282 -14.21 8.19 -9.75
CA ASP A 282 -14.89 8.17 -11.04
C ASP A 282 -16.38 7.83 -10.84
N TYR A 283 -17.17 8.04 -11.89
CA TYR A 283 -18.60 7.79 -11.85
C TYR A 283 -19.21 7.45 -13.21
N SER A 284 -20.36 6.77 -13.19
CA SER A 284 -21.19 6.53 -14.37
C SER A 284 -22.66 6.83 -14.12
N LEU A 285 -23.31 7.37 -15.15
CA LEU A 285 -24.75 7.54 -15.19
C LEU A 285 -25.35 6.45 -16.08
N LEU A 286 -26.40 5.79 -15.64
CA LEU A 286 -27.07 4.73 -16.39
C LEU A 286 -28.54 5.07 -16.60
N THR A 287 -29.04 4.82 -17.81
CA THR A 287 -30.43 5.10 -18.19
C THR A 287 -31.01 3.96 -19.03
N ALA A 288 -32.22 3.52 -18.74
CA ALA A 288 -32.91 2.50 -19.54
C ALA A 288 -33.80 3.09 -20.65
N ASP A 289 -34.29 4.31 -20.43
CA ASP A 289 -35.34 4.98 -21.21
C ASP A 289 -34.81 5.98 -22.26
N GLY A 290 -33.49 6.02 -22.47
CA GLY A 290 -32.84 6.88 -23.45
C GLY A 290 -31.39 7.19 -23.09
N THR A 291 -30.82 8.23 -23.71
CA THR A 291 -29.52 8.79 -23.30
C THR A 291 -29.68 10.24 -22.90
N VAL A 292 -28.91 10.67 -21.90
CA VAL A 292 -28.86 12.07 -21.47
C VAL A 292 -27.41 12.44 -21.14
N THR A 293 -27.07 13.71 -21.30
CA THR A 293 -25.77 14.25 -20.91
C THR A 293 -25.96 15.22 -19.75
N ILE A 294 -25.18 15.01 -18.68
CA ILE A 294 -25.12 15.86 -17.49
C ILE A 294 -23.69 16.36 -17.36
N GLY A 295 -23.47 17.65 -17.65
CA GLY A 295 -22.13 18.22 -17.71
C GLY A 295 -21.28 17.52 -18.77
N THR A 296 -20.19 16.90 -18.34
CA THR A 296 -19.28 16.11 -19.19
C THR A 296 -19.64 14.62 -19.25
N ALA A 297 -20.65 14.18 -18.49
CA ALA A 297 -21.00 12.78 -18.34
C ALA A 297 -22.19 12.41 -19.23
N ARG A 298 -21.94 11.62 -20.27
CA ARG A 298 -23.00 10.99 -21.07
C ARG A 298 -23.44 9.69 -20.39
N SER A 299 -24.74 9.47 -20.25
CA SER A 299 -25.24 8.22 -19.67
C SER A 299 -24.97 7.01 -20.57
N ILE A 300 -24.70 5.88 -19.93
CA ILE A 300 -24.62 4.55 -20.55
C ILE A 300 -26.05 4.03 -20.63
N GLN A 301 -26.55 3.87 -21.86
CA GLN A 301 -27.86 3.26 -22.07
C GLN A 301 -27.76 1.74 -21.91
N PHE A 302 -28.70 1.16 -21.17
CA PHE A 302 -28.79 -0.29 -20.99
C PHE A 302 -30.21 -0.80 -21.30
N PRO A 303 -30.39 -2.10 -21.59
CA PRO A 303 -31.72 -2.65 -21.85
C PRO A 303 -32.66 -2.50 -20.65
N GLY A 304 -33.86 -1.96 -20.87
CA GLY A 304 -34.90 -1.92 -19.85
C GLY A 304 -35.42 -3.31 -19.49
N ALA A 305 -36.08 -3.41 -18.34
CA ALA A 305 -36.81 -4.61 -17.91
C ALA A 305 -38.11 -4.21 -17.19
N PRO A 306 -39.16 -5.04 -17.20
CA PRO A 306 -40.39 -4.77 -16.49
C PRO A 306 -40.15 -4.59 -14.98
N VAL A 307 -40.59 -3.47 -14.43
CA VAL A 307 -40.62 -3.28 -12.97
C VAL A 307 -41.95 -3.83 -12.47
N THR A 308 -41.87 -4.90 -11.68
CA THR A 308 -43.03 -5.62 -11.13
C THR A 308 -43.18 -5.35 -9.63
N LYS A 309 -44.11 -6.06 -8.98
CA LYS A 309 -44.24 -6.07 -7.52
C LYS A 309 -43.64 -7.36 -7.00
N SER A 310 -42.68 -7.26 -6.09
CA SER A 310 -42.02 -8.41 -5.47
C SER A 310 -42.93 -9.10 -4.44
N VAL A 311 -42.49 -10.26 -3.94
CA VAL A 311 -43.21 -11.09 -2.96
C VAL A 311 -43.42 -10.36 -1.62
N ASP A 312 -42.49 -9.49 -1.24
CA ASP A 312 -42.54 -8.61 -0.07
C ASP A 312 -43.31 -7.30 -0.32
N ASN A 313 -44.04 -7.20 -1.44
CA ASN A 313 -44.80 -6.02 -1.88
C ASN A 313 -43.95 -4.76 -2.17
N THR A 314 -42.66 -4.91 -2.42
CA THR A 314 -41.76 -3.83 -2.86
C THR A 314 -41.58 -3.85 -4.38
N ALA A 315 -40.69 -3.02 -4.92
CA ALA A 315 -40.43 -2.96 -6.36
C ALA A 315 -39.59 -4.17 -6.80
N GLY A 316 -40.16 -5.04 -7.63
CA GLY A 316 -39.45 -6.14 -8.29
C GLY A 316 -38.70 -5.62 -9.52
N ASN A 317 -37.45 -5.20 -9.33
CA ASN A 317 -36.61 -4.58 -10.36
C ASN A 317 -35.25 -5.29 -10.56
N THR A 318 -35.10 -6.52 -10.07
CA THR A 318 -33.84 -7.27 -10.13
C THR A 318 -33.29 -7.38 -11.55
N GLU A 319 -34.10 -7.76 -12.52
CA GLU A 319 -33.66 -7.92 -13.93
C GLU A 319 -33.14 -6.61 -14.52
N LEU A 320 -33.80 -5.48 -14.22
CA LEU A 320 -33.35 -4.15 -14.62
C LEU A 320 -31.94 -3.86 -14.10
N PHE A 321 -31.67 -4.19 -12.84
CA PHE A 321 -30.36 -3.98 -12.23
C PHE A 321 -29.30 -4.99 -12.71
N VAL A 322 -29.69 -6.20 -13.14
CA VAL A 322 -28.78 -7.13 -13.82
C VAL A 322 -28.30 -6.51 -15.14
N HIS A 323 -29.21 -5.98 -15.96
CA HIS A 323 -28.82 -5.29 -17.21
C HIS A 323 -27.95 -4.06 -16.96
N ALA A 324 -28.22 -3.31 -15.88
CA ALA A 324 -27.38 -2.18 -15.49
C ALA A 324 -25.96 -2.63 -15.10
N TRP A 325 -25.84 -3.74 -14.36
CA TRP A 325 -24.55 -4.33 -14.01
C TRP A 325 -23.79 -4.87 -15.22
N ASP A 326 -24.46 -5.50 -16.18
CA ASP A 326 -23.83 -5.96 -17.42
C ASP A 326 -23.23 -4.78 -18.20
N ALA A 327 -23.96 -3.66 -18.27
CA ALA A 327 -23.46 -2.43 -18.89
C ALA A 327 -22.23 -1.85 -18.16
N LEU A 328 -22.22 -1.90 -16.82
CA LEU A 328 -21.07 -1.50 -16.01
C LEU A 328 -19.85 -2.41 -16.20
N ILE A 329 -20.08 -3.73 -16.24
CA ILE A 329 -19.03 -4.73 -16.47
C ILE A 329 -18.38 -4.51 -17.84
N ALA A 330 -19.20 -4.28 -18.87
CA ALA A 330 -18.74 -3.96 -20.21
C ALA A 330 -17.97 -2.64 -20.28
N ALA A 331 -18.39 -1.62 -19.52
CA ALA A 331 -17.68 -0.34 -19.44
C ALA A 331 -16.32 -0.45 -18.73
N GLY A 332 -16.19 -1.37 -17.77
CA GLY A 332 -14.91 -1.73 -17.14
C GLY A 332 -14.30 -0.69 -16.19
N VAL A 333 -14.85 0.52 -16.08
CA VAL A 333 -14.32 1.62 -15.24
C VAL A 333 -14.14 1.21 -13.78
N TRP A 334 -15.05 0.38 -13.26
CA TRP A 334 -15.01 -0.11 -11.88
C TRP A 334 -13.74 -0.89 -11.53
N ARG A 335 -13.03 -1.47 -12.51
CA ARG A 335 -11.80 -2.26 -12.31
C ARG A 335 -10.64 -1.42 -11.78
N ASP A 336 -10.71 -0.11 -11.94
CA ASP A 336 -9.67 0.82 -11.50
C ASP A 336 -9.87 1.30 -10.05
N HIS A 337 -10.95 0.90 -9.39
CA HIS A 337 -11.35 1.44 -8.09
C HIS A 337 -11.51 0.36 -7.02
N THR A 338 -11.28 0.75 -5.77
CA THR A 338 -11.31 -0.16 -4.61
C THR A 338 -12.74 -0.55 -4.25
N PHE A 339 -13.68 0.41 -4.30
CA PHE A 339 -15.09 0.16 -4.02
C PHE A 339 -15.99 0.65 -5.15
N THR A 340 -17.07 -0.08 -5.38
CA THR A 340 -18.16 0.31 -6.29
C THR A 340 -19.41 0.62 -5.48
N LEU A 341 -19.96 1.82 -5.62
CA LEU A 341 -21.16 2.27 -4.93
C LEU A 341 -22.29 2.50 -5.92
N LYS A 342 -23.40 1.80 -5.71
CA LYS A 342 -24.69 2.14 -6.31
C LYS A 342 -25.37 3.19 -5.44
N VAL A 343 -25.76 4.31 -6.03
CA VAL A 343 -26.42 5.42 -5.32
C VAL A 343 -27.64 5.85 -6.11
N ASP A 344 -28.80 5.87 -5.47
CA ASP A 344 -30.00 6.41 -6.10
C ASP A 344 -29.87 7.93 -6.31
N PRO A 345 -30.46 8.49 -7.39
CA PRO A 345 -30.35 9.92 -7.68
C PRO A 345 -30.78 10.84 -6.53
N ASP A 346 -31.67 10.39 -5.66
CA ASP A 346 -32.19 11.12 -4.50
C ASP A 346 -31.56 10.73 -3.16
N ALA A 347 -30.57 9.85 -3.16
CA ALA A 347 -29.79 9.54 -1.97
C ALA A 347 -28.70 10.60 -1.71
N VAL A 348 -28.50 10.91 -0.43
CA VAL A 348 -27.37 11.75 0.00
C VAL A 348 -26.14 10.86 0.19
N LEU A 349 -25.16 11.01 -0.69
CA LEU A 349 -23.84 10.40 -0.54
C LEU A 349 -22.80 11.44 -0.13
N LEU A 350 -22.01 11.11 0.90
CA LEU A 350 -20.84 11.87 1.35
C LEU A 350 -19.58 10.98 1.20
N PRO A 351 -18.88 11.01 0.05
CA PRO A 351 -17.77 10.10 -0.24
C PRO A 351 -16.67 10.09 0.82
N ASP A 352 -16.32 11.25 1.37
CA ASP A 352 -15.28 11.37 2.40
C ASP A 352 -15.66 10.65 3.71
N ARG A 353 -16.95 10.56 4.03
CA ARG A 353 -17.43 9.83 5.20
C ARG A 353 -17.41 8.32 4.95
N VAL A 354 -17.74 7.88 3.74
CA VAL A 354 -17.67 6.46 3.34
C VAL A 354 -16.25 5.92 3.47
N ARG A 355 -15.24 6.69 3.04
CA ARG A 355 -13.83 6.26 3.10
C ARG A 355 -13.32 5.97 4.52
N THR A 356 -13.95 6.57 5.53
CA THR A 356 -13.54 6.47 6.94
C THR A 356 -14.30 5.42 7.75
N HIS A 357 -15.30 4.78 7.15
CA HIS A 357 -16.12 3.74 7.78
C HIS A 357 -15.60 2.36 7.42
#